data_AF-A0A7X5DZV5-F1
#
_entry.id   AF-A0A7X5DZV5-F1
#
_cell.length_a   1.000
_cell.length_b   1.000
_cell.length_c   1.000
_cell.angle_alpha   90.00
_cell.angle_beta   90.00
_cell.angle_gamma   90.00
#
_symmetry.space_group_name_H-M   'P 1'
#
loop_
_entity.id
_entity.type
_entity.pdbx_description
1 polymer ?
#
loop_
_entity_poly.entity_id
_entity_poly.type
_entity_poly.pdbx_seq_one_letter_code
_entity_poly.pdbx_strand_id
1 'polypeptide(L)'
;MEIFHDHSYVSQAEREFISRGYACESFYSLRFNFVYTKEQQAESRAYAETVGTESDAWSVHAAASARRRSEHMERIVNLLAQNFKIYQYDKEETVPYNSDWDLFFWCNDFSSTMQGLLSGRDYGYFTLAFNSEHAPEQRRKIYDRAMRILELFSDDENLHIAVQYTAIMDDAKIKHDAALAVPRIADRNCVYKGMEGRVETNGEALFFRKKRSRKYVYRLTDAAVLSLSWQLSA
;
A
#
# COMPACT_ATOMS: atom_id res chain seq x y z
N MET A 1 2.69 18.47 10.89
CA MET A 1 2.65 17.22 10.11
C MET A 1 1.54 16.34 10.61
N GLU A 2 0.81 15.67 9.71
CA GLU A 2 -0.24 14.72 10.07
C GLU A 2 0.12 13.31 9.58
N ILE A 3 -0.04 12.30 10.45
CA ILE A 3 0.23 10.89 10.16
C ILE A 3 -1.06 10.07 10.29
N PHE A 4 -1.36 9.28 9.27
CA PHE A 4 -2.51 8.39 9.21
C PHE A 4 -2.07 6.94 9.05
N HIS A 5 -2.76 6.02 9.71
CA HIS A 5 -2.53 4.59 9.59
C HIS A 5 -3.60 3.96 8.69
N ASP A 6 -3.18 3.54 7.49
CA ASP A 6 -4.05 2.99 6.45
C ASP A 6 -3.93 1.46 6.39
N HIS A 7 -4.91 0.78 6.98
CA HIS A 7 -5.05 -0.67 6.97
C HIS A 7 -6.02 -1.18 5.88
N SER A 8 -6.37 -0.34 4.89
CA SER A 8 -7.34 -0.70 3.84
C SER A 8 -6.85 -1.80 2.90
N TYR A 9 -5.53 -1.98 2.80
CA TYR A 9 -4.89 -3.05 2.02
C TYR A 9 -4.87 -4.39 2.75
N VAL A 10 -5.26 -4.43 4.04
CA VAL A 10 -5.42 -5.67 4.81
C VAL A 10 -6.90 -6.05 4.78
N SER A 11 -7.23 -7.04 3.95
CA SER A 11 -8.59 -7.56 3.77
C SER A 11 -9.13 -8.22 5.04
N GLN A 12 -10.45 -8.36 5.12
CA GLN A 12 -11.12 -9.07 6.23
C GLN A 12 -10.59 -10.51 6.40
N ALA A 13 -10.31 -11.20 5.28
CA ALA A 13 -9.75 -12.53 5.30
C ALA A 13 -8.35 -12.52 5.94
N GLU A 14 -7.45 -11.66 5.47
CA GLU A 14 -6.11 -11.54 6.03
C GLU A 14 -6.12 -11.18 7.52
N ARG A 15 -7.06 -10.34 7.99
CA ARG A 15 -7.24 -10.07 9.41
C ARG A 15 -7.57 -11.31 10.23
N GLU A 16 -8.38 -12.22 9.68
CA GLU A 16 -8.65 -13.51 10.33
C GLU A 16 -7.39 -14.40 10.35
N PHE A 17 -6.59 -14.41 9.29
CA PHE A 17 -5.32 -15.14 9.29
C PHE A 17 -4.34 -14.56 10.30
N ILE A 18 -4.27 -13.23 10.44
CA ILE A 18 -3.46 -12.56 11.46
C ILE A 18 -3.93 -12.96 12.86
N SER A 19 -5.23 -12.86 13.15
CA SER A 19 -5.76 -13.17 14.49
C SER A 19 -5.56 -14.63 14.90
N ARG A 20 -5.46 -15.53 13.92
CA ARG A 20 -5.18 -16.97 14.11
C ARG A 20 -3.69 -17.32 14.02
N GLY A 21 -2.81 -16.34 13.83
CA GLY A 21 -1.36 -16.52 13.81
C GLY A 21 -0.82 -17.19 12.54
N TYR A 22 -1.49 -17.05 11.41
CA TYR A 22 -1.06 -17.52 10.08
C TYR A 22 -0.56 -16.39 9.16
N ALA A 23 -0.62 -15.16 9.65
CA ALA A 23 -0.09 -14.00 8.96
C ALA A 23 0.36 -12.98 10.00
N CYS A 24 1.20 -12.05 9.59
CA CYS A 24 1.54 -10.88 10.39
C CYS A 24 1.29 -9.61 9.60
N GLU A 25 0.98 -8.53 10.32
CA GLU A 25 0.88 -7.21 9.72
C GLU A 25 2.28 -6.60 9.55
N SER A 26 2.53 -6.00 8.38
CA SER A 26 3.80 -5.39 8.01
C SER A 26 3.57 -4.10 7.24
N PHE A 27 4.64 -3.35 7.01
CA PHE A 27 4.57 -2.12 6.24
C PHE A 27 4.61 -2.39 4.75
N TYR A 28 3.70 -1.73 4.03
CA TYR A 28 3.63 -1.72 2.58
C TYR A 28 4.36 -0.50 2.01
N SER A 29 3.97 0.69 2.43
CA SER A 29 4.54 1.95 1.92
C SER A 29 4.30 3.11 2.87
N LEU A 30 5.08 4.17 2.67
CA LEU A 30 4.81 5.51 3.18
C LEU A 30 4.38 6.40 2.02
N ARG A 31 3.22 7.03 2.13
CA ARG A 31 2.68 7.93 1.11
C ARG A 31 2.68 9.35 1.62
N PHE A 32 3.44 10.21 0.95
CA PHE A 32 3.64 11.60 1.29
C PHE A 32 2.79 12.47 0.37
N ASN A 33 2.12 13.45 0.97
CA ASN A 33 1.25 14.37 0.24
C ASN A 33 1.39 15.77 0.81
N PHE A 34 1.56 16.75 -0.07
CA PHE A 34 1.47 18.15 0.29
C PHE A 34 0.00 18.57 0.28
N VAL A 35 -0.52 19.01 1.42
CA VAL A 35 -1.90 19.46 1.56
C VAL A 35 -1.91 20.94 1.93
N TYR A 36 -2.51 21.77 1.08
CA TYR A 36 -2.68 23.19 1.38
C TYR A 36 -3.60 23.39 2.58
N THR A 37 -3.25 24.32 3.47
CA THR A 37 -4.12 24.73 4.57
C THR A 37 -5.40 25.39 4.07
N LYS A 38 -6.41 25.53 4.93
CA LYS A 38 -7.67 26.16 4.54
C LYS A 38 -7.46 27.62 4.13
N GLU A 39 -6.53 28.29 4.78
CA GLU A 39 -6.10 29.66 4.54
C GLU A 39 -5.44 29.76 3.16
N GLN A 40 -4.44 28.91 2.88
CA GLN A 40 -3.76 28.87 1.57
C GLN A 40 -4.74 28.56 0.42
N GLN A 41 -5.69 27.64 0.65
CA GLN A 41 -6.74 27.34 -0.33
C GLN A 41 -7.68 28.54 -0.54
N ALA A 42 -8.03 29.28 0.52
CA ALA A 42 -8.88 30.45 0.41
C ALA A 42 -8.19 31.60 -0.34
N GLU A 43 -6.91 31.85 -0.07
CA GLU A 43 -6.09 32.82 -0.81
C GLU A 43 -6.01 32.47 -2.29
N SER A 44 -5.74 31.21 -2.62
CA SER A 44 -5.67 30.75 -4.00
C SER A 44 -7.01 30.87 -4.73
N ARG A 45 -8.13 30.56 -4.05
CA ARG A 45 -9.48 30.76 -4.60
C ARG A 45 -9.80 32.24 -4.84
N ALA A 46 -9.52 33.12 -3.90
CA ALA A 46 -9.76 34.55 -4.05
C ALA A 46 -8.93 35.15 -5.21
N TYR A 47 -7.70 34.68 -5.39
CA TYR A 47 -6.88 35.07 -6.54
C TYR A 47 -7.48 34.56 -7.86
N ALA A 48 -7.91 33.29 -7.92
CA ALA A 48 -8.58 32.72 -9.10
C ALA A 48 -9.84 33.50 -9.48
N GLU A 49 -10.66 33.90 -8.51
CA GLU A 49 -11.87 34.71 -8.71
C GLU A 49 -11.54 36.10 -9.27
N THR A 50 -10.37 36.66 -8.92
CA THR A 50 -9.93 37.98 -9.37
C THR A 50 -9.42 37.97 -10.80
N VAL A 51 -8.59 36.99 -11.17
CA VAL A 51 -7.89 36.97 -12.47
C VAL A 51 -8.50 36.02 -13.50
N GLY A 52 -9.36 35.08 -13.07
CA GLY A 52 -9.90 34.00 -13.90
C GLY A 52 -8.88 32.87 -14.12
N THR A 53 -9.36 31.62 -14.10
CA THR A 53 -8.51 30.41 -14.20
C THR A 53 -7.89 30.18 -15.58
N GLU A 54 -8.41 30.81 -16.62
CA GLU A 54 -7.87 30.72 -17.99
C GLU A 54 -6.84 31.83 -18.28
N SER A 55 -6.52 32.68 -17.29
CA SER A 55 -5.59 33.79 -17.49
C SER A 55 -4.13 33.34 -17.39
N ASP A 56 -3.25 34.06 -18.08
CA ASP A 56 -1.80 33.92 -17.92
C ASP A 56 -1.37 34.17 -16.46
N ALA A 57 -2.01 35.15 -15.80
CA ALA A 57 -1.75 35.48 -14.41
C ALA A 57 -2.06 34.32 -13.45
N TRP A 58 -3.13 33.56 -13.72
CA TRP A 58 -3.43 32.33 -12.99
C TRP A 58 -2.43 31.23 -13.30
N SER A 59 -2.10 31.02 -14.57
CA SER A 59 -1.12 30.00 -14.99
C SER A 59 0.24 30.21 -14.30
N VAL A 60 0.73 31.45 -14.26
CA VAL A 60 1.98 31.80 -13.55
C VAL A 60 1.87 31.51 -12.06
N HIS A 61 0.76 31.88 -11.41
CA HIS A 61 0.53 31.63 -9.99
C HIS A 61 0.48 30.13 -9.68
N ALA A 62 -0.29 29.36 -10.47
CA ALA A 62 -0.44 27.92 -10.31
C ALA A 62 0.90 27.19 -10.50
N ALA A 63 1.69 27.57 -11.51
CA ALA A 63 3.03 27.04 -11.73
C ALA A 63 3.99 27.37 -10.58
N ALA A 64 3.98 28.61 -10.08
CA ALA A 64 4.82 29.01 -8.94
C ALA A 64 4.45 28.24 -7.66
N SER A 65 3.15 28.10 -7.38
CA SER A 65 2.65 27.31 -6.24
C SER A 65 3.03 25.83 -6.36
N ALA A 66 2.91 25.26 -7.57
CA ALA A 66 3.29 23.88 -7.87
C ALA A 66 4.80 23.62 -7.68
N ARG A 67 5.66 24.54 -8.13
CA ARG A 67 7.11 24.46 -7.88
C ARG A 67 7.42 24.54 -6.39
N ARG A 68 6.83 25.50 -5.67
CA ARG A 68 7.05 25.68 -4.23
C ARG A 68 6.68 24.44 -3.43
N ARG A 69 5.52 23.81 -3.69
CA ARG A 69 5.14 22.56 -3.00
C ARG A 69 6.11 21.42 -3.33
N SER A 70 6.53 21.32 -4.59
CA SER A 70 7.41 20.23 -5.04
C SER A 70 8.80 20.38 -4.46
N GLU A 71 9.40 21.57 -4.52
CA GLU A 71 10.69 21.89 -3.88
C GLU A 71 10.66 21.63 -2.37
N HIS A 72 9.54 21.97 -1.72
CA HIS A 72 9.37 21.70 -0.32
C HIS A 72 9.39 20.18 -0.01
N MET A 73 8.60 19.39 -0.74
CA MET A 73 8.54 17.94 -0.58
C MET A 73 9.83 17.23 -1.00
N GLU A 74 10.52 17.76 -2.02
CA GLU A 74 11.81 17.24 -2.49
C GLU A 74 12.87 17.30 -1.38
N ARG A 75 12.88 18.33 -0.54
CA ARG A 75 13.79 18.41 0.62
C ARG A 75 13.58 17.26 1.61
N ILE A 76 12.34 16.83 1.79
CA ILE A 76 12.00 15.72 2.71
C ILE A 76 12.57 14.41 2.16
N VAL A 77 12.30 14.09 0.89
CA VAL A 77 12.82 12.86 0.28
C VAL A 77 14.34 12.90 0.11
N ASN A 78 14.95 14.06 -0.15
CA ASN A 78 16.41 14.21 -0.12
C ASN A 78 17.02 13.83 1.23
N LEU A 79 16.39 14.26 2.34
CA LEU A 79 16.87 13.91 3.68
C LEU A 79 16.71 12.41 3.97
N LEU A 80 15.63 11.80 3.50
CA LEU A 80 15.43 10.35 3.58
C LEU A 80 16.46 9.61 2.73
N ALA A 81 16.76 10.07 1.52
CA ALA A 81 17.74 9.47 0.62
C ALA A 81 19.17 9.48 1.19
N GLN A 82 19.51 10.45 2.04
CA GLN A 82 20.79 10.45 2.78
C GLN A 82 20.88 9.32 3.82
N ASN A 83 19.76 8.69 4.19
CA ASN A 83 19.66 7.73 5.28
C ASN A 83 19.27 6.32 4.83
N PHE A 84 18.70 6.18 3.63
CA PHE A 84 18.16 4.94 3.10
C PHE A 84 18.63 4.70 1.68
N LYS A 85 18.78 3.43 1.29
CA LYS A 85 18.96 3.05 -0.12
C LYS A 85 17.61 3.16 -0.82
N ILE A 86 17.40 4.24 -1.59
CA ILE A 86 16.11 4.49 -2.25
C ILE A 86 16.22 4.20 -3.76
N TYR A 87 15.65 3.07 -4.18
CA TYR A 87 15.58 2.72 -5.60
C TYR A 87 14.73 3.74 -6.36
N GLN A 88 15.17 4.10 -7.57
CA GLN A 88 14.49 5.01 -8.51
C GLN A 88 14.44 6.49 -8.06
N TYR A 89 15.04 6.84 -6.92
CA TYR A 89 15.11 8.25 -6.51
C TYR A 89 16.21 9.02 -7.25
N ASP A 90 17.47 8.65 -7.10
CA ASP A 90 18.53 9.31 -7.87
C ASP A 90 18.49 8.85 -9.34
N LYS A 91 18.59 9.80 -10.27
CA LYS A 91 18.62 9.52 -11.72
C LYS A 91 19.96 8.93 -12.16
N GLU A 92 21.00 9.11 -11.35
CA GLU A 92 22.36 8.66 -11.62
C GLU A 92 22.70 7.35 -10.89
N GLU A 93 21.92 6.95 -9.89
CA GLU A 93 22.15 5.69 -9.17
C GLU A 93 21.69 4.46 -9.95
N THR A 94 22.62 3.52 -10.10
CA THR A 94 22.43 2.21 -10.73
C THR A 94 21.97 1.15 -9.73
N VAL A 95 21.19 1.49 -8.71
CA VAL A 95 20.70 0.50 -7.74
C VAL A 95 19.83 -0.50 -8.52
N PRO A 96 20.18 -1.79 -8.62
CA PRO A 96 19.38 -2.74 -9.39
C PRO A 96 18.04 -3.02 -8.67
N TYR A 97 16.98 -3.29 -9.43
CA TYR A 97 15.66 -3.60 -8.85
C TYR A 97 15.71 -4.84 -7.93
N ASN A 98 16.56 -5.82 -8.23
CA ASN A 98 16.70 -7.05 -7.42
C ASN A 98 17.81 -6.95 -6.35
N SER A 99 18.11 -5.75 -5.85
CA SER A 99 19.13 -5.52 -4.83
C SER A 99 18.53 -5.26 -3.44
N ASP A 100 19.40 -4.98 -2.47
CA ASP A 100 19.07 -4.78 -1.06
C ASP A 100 18.61 -3.34 -0.72
N TRP A 101 17.93 -2.68 -1.65
CA TRP A 101 17.38 -1.34 -1.39
C TRP A 101 16.33 -1.38 -0.29
N ASP A 102 16.20 -0.28 0.44
CA ASP A 102 15.28 -0.15 1.57
C ASP A 102 13.87 0.23 1.11
N LEU A 103 13.82 1.23 0.22
CA LEU A 103 12.60 1.87 -0.23
C LEU A 103 12.58 2.04 -1.76
N PHE A 104 11.41 1.85 -2.36
CA PHE A 104 11.15 2.12 -3.76
C PHE A 104 10.46 3.48 -3.89
N PHE A 105 11.03 4.39 -4.67
CA PHE A 105 10.49 5.74 -4.87
C PHE A 105 9.60 5.82 -6.12
N TRP A 106 8.44 6.47 -5.96
CA TRP A 106 7.59 6.88 -7.06
C TRP A 106 6.98 8.25 -6.77
N CYS A 107 6.88 9.11 -7.78
CA CYS A 107 6.17 10.38 -7.71
C CYS A 107 5.45 10.66 -9.02
N ASN A 108 4.62 11.70 -9.01
CA ASN A 108 4.01 12.20 -10.23
C ASN A 108 5.02 12.93 -11.12
N ASP A 109 4.60 13.21 -12.36
CA ASP A 109 5.28 14.14 -13.25
C ASP A 109 4.39 15.37 -13.48
N PHE A 110 5.01 16.54 -13.50
CA PHE A 110 4.35 17.82 -13.73
C PHE A 110 3.62 17.89 -15.06
N SER A 111 4.06 17.17 -16.09
CA SER A 111 3.34 17.10 -17.36
C SER A 111 1.91 16.60 -17.17
N SER A 112 1.71 15.69 -16.21
CA SER A 112 0.40 15.15 -15.85
C SER A 112 -0.37 16.05 -14.87
N THR A 113 0.29 16.52 -13.81
CA THR A 113 -0.39 17.28 -12.74
C THR A 113 -0.64 18.75 -13.08
N MET A 114 0.12 19.30 -14.03
CA MET A 114 0.05 20.69 -14.48
C MET A 114 -0.25 20.81 -15.98
N GLN A 115 -0.81 19.76 -16.59
CA GLN A 115 -1.28 19.75 -18.00
C GLN A 115 -0.24 20.30 -18.99
N GLY A 116 1.03 19.94 -18.81
CA GLY A 116 2.15 20.37 -19.66
C GLY A 116 2.68 21.78 -19.41
N LEU A 117 2.12 22.55 -18.48
CA LEU A 117 2.64 23.87 -18.08
C LEU A 117 4.03 23.77 -17.43
N LEU A 118 4.30 22.63 -16.78
CA LEU A 118 5.56 22.28 -16.16
C LEU A 118 5.96 20.87 -16.61
N SER A 119 7.25 20.54 -16.47
CA SER A 119 7.80 19.22 -16.79
C SER A 119 8.74 18.74 -15.68
N GLY A 120 8.97 17.43 -15.62
CA GLY A 120 9.79 16.79 -14.61
C GLY A 120 8.99 16.38 -13.37
N ARG A 121 9.69 15.88 -12.35
CA ARG A 121 9.06 15.28 -11.17
C ARG A 121 8.24 16.31 -10.37
N ASP A 122 7.01 15.94 -10.06
CA ASP A 122 6.15 16.62 -9.09
C ASP A 122 6.19 15.85 -7.77
N TYR A 123 6.99 16.34 -6.83
CA TYR A 123 7.12 15.77 -5.48
C TYR A 123 5.96 16.16 -4.56
N GLY A 124 5.00 16.98 -5.02
CA GLY A 124 3.80 17.29 -4.23
C GLY A 124 3.06 16.04 -3.74
N TYR A 125 3.25 14.92 -4.44
CA TYR A 125 2.91 13.58 -3.99
C TYR A 125 4.05 12.62 -4.32
N PHE A 126 4.44 11.80 -3.35
CA PHE A 126 5.33 10.67 -3.61
C PHE A 126 5.08 9.50 -2.64
N THR A 127 5.55 8.32 -3.02
CA THR A 127 5.50 7.11 -2.21
C THR A 127 6.88 6.51 -2.03
N LEU A 128 7.12 5.95 -0.85
CA LEU A 128 8.27 5.12 -0.52
C LEU A 128 7.75 3.73 -0.11
N ALA A 129 7.74 2.77 -1.05
CA ALA A 129 7.30 1.41 -0.78
C ALA A 129 8.44 0.57 -0.17
N PHE A 130 8.15 -0.23 0.84
CA PHE A 130 9.14 -1.10 1.47
C PHE A 130 9.48 -2.26 0.55
N ASN A 131 10.75 -2.67 0.54
CA ASN A 131 11.19 -3.84 -0.23
C ASN A 131 10.42 -5.11 0.17
N SER A 132 9.81 -5.78 -0.81
CA SER A 132 9.04 -7.00 -0.59
C SER A 132 9.89 -8.14 -0.06
N GLU A 133 11.18 -8.16 -0.39
CA GLU A 133 12.13 -9.18 0.03
C GLU A 133 12.58 -8.99 1.48
N HIS A 134 12.38 -7.81 2.07
CA HIS A 134 12.70 -7.57 3.47
C HIS A 134 11.70 -8.26 4.39
N ALA A 135 12.25 -8.97 5.38
CA ALA A 135 11.49 -9.53 6.50
C ALA A 135 10.74 -8.43 7.28
N PRO A 136 9.60 -8.74 7.93
CA PRO A 136 8.80 -7.77 8.67
C PRO A 136 9.61 -6.95 9.69
N GLU A 137 10.57 -7.58 10.37
CA GLU A 137 11.43 -6.94 11.37
C GLU A 137 12.37 -5.90 10.74
N GLN A 138 12.86 -6.17 9.54
CA GLN A 138 13.70 -5.22 8.81
C GLN A 138 12.87 -4.02 8.33
N ARG A 139 11.66 -4.26 7.80
CA ARG A 139 10.74 -3.17 7.43
C ARG A 139 10.38 -2.30 8.64
N ARG A 140 10.19 -2.90 9.82
CA ARG A 140 10.00 -2.18 11.09
C ARG A 140 11.17 -1.27 11.41
N LYS A 141 12.40 -1.76 11.33
CA LYS A 141 13.60 -0.94 11.59
C LYS A 141 13.71 0.24 10.63
N ILE A 142 13.43 0.02 9.35
CA ILE A 142 13.41 1.08 8.32
C ILE A 142 12.34 2.11 8.66
N TYR A 143 11.12 1.67 8.98
CA TYR A 143 10.01 2.52 9.39
C TYR A 143 10.36 3.36 10.62
N ASP A 144 10.82 2.74 11.70
CA ASP A 144 11.13 3.43 12.95
C ASP A 144 12.23 4.49 12.74
N ARG A 145 13.22 4.20 11.88
CA ARG A 145 14.25 5.16 11.50
C ARG A 145 13.68 6.30 10.65
N ALA A 146 12.79 6.00 9.71
CA ALA A 146 12.16 7.01 8.86
C ALA A 146 11.31 7.97 9.70
N MET A 147 10.52 7.43 10.64
CA MET A 147 9.71 8.26 11.54
C MET A 147 10.57 9.20 12.40
N ARG A 148 11.70 8.73 12.95
CA ARG A 148 12.65 9.59 13.69
C ARG A 148 13.20 10.74 12.84
N ILE A 149 13.44 10.53 11.55
CA ILE A 149 13.88 11.61 10.65
C ILE A 149 12.71 12.58 10.40
N LEU A 150 11.49 12.07 10.27
CA LEU A 150 10.31 12.87 9.98
C LEU A 150 9.84 13.72 11.18
N GLU A 151 10.27 13.40 12.40
CA GLU A 151 10.08 14.26 13.58
C GLU A 151 10.65 15.68 13.38
N LEU A 152 11.67 15.84 12.53
CA LEU A 152 12.22 17.14 12.14
C LEU A 152 11.21 18.03 11.39
N PHE A 153 10.13 17.45 10.87
CA PHE A 153 9.05 18.14 10.17
C PHE A 153 7.73 18.11 10.98
N SER A 154 7.81 17.87 12.29
CA SER A 154 6.61 17.77 13.15
C SER A 154 5.69 18.98 13.07
N ASP A 155 6.25 20.19 12.96
CA ASP A 155 5.50 21.45 12.85
C ASP A 155 4.99 21.75 11.43
N ASP A 156 5.27 20.89 10.46
CA ASP A 156 4.91 21.13 9.06
C ASP A 156 3.43 20.87 8.78
N GLU A 157 2.61 21.92 8.82
CA GLU A 157 1.16 21.83 8.59
C GLU A 157 0.76 21.37 7.18
N ASN A 158 1.69 21.38 6.22
CA ASN A 158 1.42 20.96 4.85
C ASN A 158 1.80 19.50 4.59
N LEU A 159 2.54 18.86 5.50
CA LEU A 159 3.01 17.49 5.34
C LEU A 159 2.01 16.46 5.89
N HIS A 160 1.43 15.68 4.99
CA HIS A 160 0.57 14.55 5.33
C HIS A 160 1.22 13.23 4.92
N ILE A 161 1.24 12.26 5.82
CA ILE A 161 1.88 10.96 5.63
C ILE A 161 0.86 9.86 5.93
N ALA A 162 0.56 9.01 4.94
CA ALA A 162 -0.18 7.77 5.18
C ALA A 162 0.81 6.60 5.27
N VAL A 163 0.77 5.89 6.40
CA VAL A 163 1.48 4.64 6.65
C VAL A 163 0.56 3.51 6.19
N GLN A 164 0.89 2.87 5.07
CA GLN A 164 0.08 1.80 4.50
C GLN A 164 0.58 0.44 5.00
N TYR A 165 -0.35 -0.40 5.45
CA TYR A 165 -0.08 -1.74 5.99
C TYR A 165 -0.47 -2.83 5.01
N THR A 166 0.21 -3.97 5.10
CA THR A 166 -0.11 -5.19 4.35
C THR A 166 -0.01 -6.42 5.25
N ALA A 167 -0.65 -7.51 4.86
CA ALA A 167 -0.48 -8.81 5.51
C ALA A 167 0.62 -9.61 4.81
N ILE A 168 1.48 -10.24 5.59
CA ILE A 168 2.44 -11.24 5.12
C ILE A 168 1.97 -12.59 5.63
N MET A 169 1.61 -13.46 4.68
CA MET A 169 1.11 -14.80 4.97
C MET A 169 2.27 -15.74 5.30
N ASP A 170 2.10 -16.58 6.32
CA ASP A 170 3.01 -17.70 6.59
C ASP A 170 2.59 -18.88 5.73
N ASP A 171 2.96 -18.84 4.45
CA ASP A 171 2.57 -19.85 3.46
C ASP A 171 3.01 -21.27 3.87
N ALA A 172 4.15 -21.40 4.56
CA ALA A 172 4.66 -22.68 5.03
C ALA A 172 3.74 -23.28 6.11
N LYS A 173 3.38 -22.48 7.12
CA LYS A 173 2.45 -22.90 8.17
C LYS A 173 1.04 -23.13 7.62
N ILE A 174 0.57 -22.25 6.74
CA ILE A 174 -0.74 -22.39 6.07
C ILE A 174 -0.81 -23.71 5.33
N LYS A 175 0.20 -24.02 4.51
CA LYS A 175 0.27 -25.27 3.77
C LYS A 175 0.28 -26.50 4.68
N HIS A 176 1.08 -26.46 5.75
CA HIS A 176 1.16 -27.56 6.72
C HIS A 176 -0.19 -27.83 7.39
N ASP A 177 -0.80 -26.80 7.97
CA ASP A 177 -2.04 -26.96 8.73
C ASP A 177 -3.25 -27.22 7.81
N ALA A 178 -3.23 -26.70 6.57
CA ALA A 178 -4.23 -27.02 5.55
C ALA A 178 -4.24 -28.52 5.26
N ALA A 179 -3.07 -29.16 5.10
CA ALA A 179 -2.98 -30.60 4.86
C ALA A 179 -3.59 -31.41 6.03
N LEU A 180 -3.39 -30.97 7.27
CA LEU A 180 -3.99 -31.60 8.46
C LEU A 180 -5.50 -31.33 8.58
N ALA A 181 -6.02 -30.28 7.95
CA ALA A 181 -7.44 -29.97 7.90
C ALA A 181 -8.21 -30.79 6.86
N VAL A 182 -7.53 -31.31 5.82
CA VAL A 182 -8.17 -32.04 4.70
C VAL A 182 -9.17 -33.11 5.17
N PRO A 183 -8.81 -34.06 6.06
CA PRO A 183 -9.73 -35.13 6.45
C PRO A 183 -10.98 -34.65 7.18
N ARG A 184 -10.91 -33.47 7.83
CA ARG A 184 -12.02 -32.88 8.60
C ARG A 184 -13.03 -32.18 7.72
N ILE A 185 -12.60 -31.67 6.56
CA ILE A 185 -13.44 -30.87 5.67
C ILE A 185 -13.84 -31.60 4.40
N ALA A 186 -13.10 -32.64 4.00
CA ALA A 186 -13.46 -33.47 2.85
C ALA A 186 -14.90 -33.96 3.01
N ASP A 187 -15.66 -33.92 1.91
CA ASP A 187 -17.03 -34.40 1.86
C ASP A 187 -18.03 -33.64 2.75
N ARG A 188 -17.68 -32.49 3.33
CA ARG A 188 -18.58 -31.66 4.15
C ARG A 188 -19.29 -30.59 3.33
N ASN A 189 -20.52 -30.29 3.70
CA ASN A 189 -21.26 -29.14 3.16
C ASN A 189 -20.74 -27.84 3.78
N CYS A 190 -20.55 -26.80 2.98
CA CYS A 190 -20.01 -25.52 3.44
C CYS A 190 -20.50 -24.35 2.57
N VAL A 191 -20.16 -23.13 3.00
CA VAL A 191 -20.36 -21.91 2.22
C VAL A 191 -19.00 -21.38 1.78
N TYR A 192 -18.75 -21.29 0.47
CA TYR A 192 -17.50 -20.76 -0.07
C TYR A 192 -17.78 -19.57 -0.98
N LYS A 193 -17.20 -18.41 -0.66
CA LYS A 193 -17.42 -17.14 -1.39
C LYS A 193 -18.92 -16.82 -1.57
N GLY A 194 -19.72 -17.01 -0.52
CA GLY A 194 -21.17 -16.79 -0.52
C GLY A 194 -22.00 -17.86 -1.25
N MET A 195 -21.38 -18.95 -1.72
CA MET A 195 -22.09 -20.04 -2.39
C MET A 195 -22.24 -21.24 -1.47
N GLU A 196 -23.46 -21.77 -1.34
CA GLU A 196 -23.68 -23.09 -0.72
C GLU A 196 -23.15 -24.22 -1.61
N GLY A 197 -22.51 -25.20 -1.02
CA GLY A 197 -22.00 -26.36 -1.73
C GLY A 197 -21.35 -27.39 -0.82
N ARG A 198 -20.47 -28.19 -1.40
CA ARG A 198 -19.77 -29.28 -0.73
C ARG A 198 -18.31 -29.32 -1.15
N VAL A 199 -17.43 -29.68 -0.22
CA VAL A 199 -16.03 -29.96 -0.51
C VAL A 199 -15.90 -31.40 -1.01
N GLU A 200 -15.22 -31.58 -2.14
CA GLU A 200 -14.91 -32.86 -2.77
C GLU A 200 -13.39 -33.04 -2.85
N THR A 201 -12.93 -34.29 -2.88
CA THR A 201 -11.51 -34.61 -3.08
C THR A 201 -11.34 -35.60 -4.24
N ASN A 202 -10.24 -35.49 -4.97
CA ASN A 202 -9.79 -36.50 -5.94
C ASN A 202 -8.57 -37.30 -5.44
N GLY A 203 -8.22 -37.17 -4.15
CA GLY A 203 -7.02 -37.76 -3.56
C GLY A 203 -5.77 -36.86 -3.61
N GLU A 204 -5.72 -35.86 -4.50
CA GLU A 204 -4.57 -34.95 -4.64
C GLU A 204 -4.88 -33.52 -4.16
N ALA A 205 -6.11 -33.06 -4.40
CA ALA A 205 -6.55 -31.72 -4.05
C ALA A 205 -8.00 -31.73 -3.57
N LEU A 206 -8.36 -30.64 -2.87
CA LEU A 206 -9.74 -30.35 -2.51
C LEU A 206 -10.36 -29.36 -3.50
N PHE A 207 -11.63 -29.60 -3.80
CA PHE A 207 -12.44 -28.78 -4.68
C PHE A 207 -13.75 -28.43 -3.98
N PHE A 208 -14.25 -27.23 -4.20
CA PHE A 208 -15.59 -26.85 -3.81
C PHE A 208 -16.54 -27.01 -5.01
N ARG A 209 -17.62 -27.78 -4.83
CA ARG A 209 -18.72 -27.89 -5.77
C ARG A 209 -19.94 -27.13 -5.24
N LYS A 210 -20.34 -26.09 -5.97
CA LYS A 210 -21.59 -25.36 -5.69
C LYS A 210 -22.79 -26.30 -5.79
N LYS A 211 -23.75 -26.15 -4.88
CA LYS A 211 -25.03 -26.87 -4.87
C LYS A 211 -25.71 -26.79 -6.23
N ARG A 212 -26.17 -27.94 -6.75
CA ARG A 212 -26.78 -28.11 -8.09
C ARG A 212 -25.86 -27.83 -9.29
N SER A 213 -24.59 -27.50 -9.10
CA SER A 213 -23.60 -27.41 -10.18
C SER A 213 -23.12 -28.80 -10.60
N ARG A 214 -23.40 -29.18 -11.85
CA ARG A 214 -22.89 -30.45 -12.42
C ARG A 214 -21.53 -30.28 -13.10
N LYS A 215 -21.22 -29.08 -13.60
CA LYS A 215 -20.08 -28.82 -14.50
C LYS A 215 -18.91 -28.07 -13.85
N TYR A 216 -19.17 -27.18 -12.91
CA TYR A 216 -18.15 -26.29 -12.36
C TYR A 216 -17.77 -26.67 -10.93
N VAL A 217 -16.48 -26.83 -10.72
CA VAL A 217 -15.81 -27.04 -9.43
C VAL A 217 -14.68 -26.03 -9.28
N TYR A 218 -14.42 -25.58 -8.06
CA TYR A 218 -13.38 -24.60 -7.76
C TYR A 218 -12.28 -25.29 -6.97
N ARG A 219 -11.05 -25.29 -7.47
CA ARG A 219 -9.90 -25.76 -6.68
C ARG A 219 -9.73 -24.85 -5.46
N LEU A 220 -9.58 -25.47 -4.28
CA LEU A 220 -9.32 -24.75 -3.04
C LEU A 220 -7.82 -24.53 -2.89
N THR A 221 -7.44 -23.31 -2.48
CA THR A 221 -6.08 -23.00 -2.03
C THR A 221 -5.90 -23.46 -0.58
N ASP A 222 -4.66 -23.57 -0.11
CA ASP A 222 -4.37 -23.94 1.28
C ASP A 222 -5.01 -22.97 2.28
N ALA A 223 -4.97 -21.67 1.98
CA ALA A 223 -5.70 -20.66 2.74
C ALA A 223 -7.22 -20.92 2.74
N ALA A 224 -7.82 -21.21 1.58
CA ALA A 224 -9.26 -21.50 1.52
C ALA A 224 -9.63 -22.78 2.31
N VAL A 225 -8.77 -23.80 2.28
CA VAL A 225 -8.93 -25.04 3.09
C VAL A 225 -8.96 -24.70 4.58
N LEU A 226 -8.01 -23.89 5.06
CA LEU A 226 -7.98 -23.48 6.46
C LEU A 226 -9.20 -22.65 6.85
N SER A 227 -9.56 -21.64 6.06
CA SER A 227 -10.75 -20.82 6.33
C SER A 227 -12.03 -21.66 6.42
N LEU A 228 -12.21 -22.63 5.53
CA LEU A 228 -13.35 -23.55 5.58
C LEU A 228 -13.29 -24.46 6.81
N SER A 229 -12.10 -24.91 7.21
CA SER A 229 -11.95 -25.73 8.42
C SER A 229 -12.38 -25.00 9.69
N TRP A 230 -12.14 -23.69 9.76
CA TRP A 230 -12.57 -22.88 10.89
C TRP A 230 -14.08 -22.69 10.92
N GLN A 231 -14.71 -22.48 9.76
CA GLN A 231 -16.17 -22.39 9.64
C GLN A 231 -16.87 -23.69 10.04
N LEU A 232 -16.29 -24.85 9.72
CA LEU A 232 -16.86 -26.16 9.98
C LEU A 232 -16.57 -26.72 11.38
N SER A 233 -15.70 -26.04 12.13
CA SER A 233 -15.38 -26.36 13.53
C SER A 233 -16.18 -25.52 14.52
N ALA A 234 -16.91 -24.52 14.05
CA ALA A 234 -17.85 -23.69 14.82
C ALA A 234 -19.26 -24.31 14.79
#